data_AF-A0A956D013-F1
#
_entry.id   AF-A0A956D013-F1
#
_cell.length_a   1.000
_cell.length_b   1.000
_cell.length_c   1.000
_cell.angle_alpha   90.00
_cell.angle_beta   90.00
_cell.angle_gamma   90.00
#
_symmetry.space_group_name_H-M   'P 1'
#
loop_
_entity.id
_entity.type
_entity.pdbx_description
1 polymer ?
#
loop_
_entity_poly.entity_id
_entity_poly.type
_entity_poly.pdbx_seq_one_letter_code
_entity_poly.pdbx_strand_id
1 'polypeptide(L)' 'MQYLLMIYDNETAMKDVSPEAREKFMDEYRVFTEAIVKAGQFKAGDALQPTATATSVRVREGKTLTTDGPFAETKEQL' A
#
# COMPACT_ATOMS: atom_id res chain seq x y z
N MET A 1 -9.40 20.66 -4.07
CA MET A 1 -9.09 19.89 -2.85
C MET A 1 -8.35 18.61 -3.26
N GLN A 2 -7.42 18.12 -2.46
CA GLN A 2 -6.69 16.88 -2.71
C GLN A 2 -6.99 15.87 -1.61
N TYR A 3 -6.96 14.59 -1.96
CA TYR A 3 -7.23 13.48 -1.04
C TYR A 3 -6.15 12.43 -1.20
N LEU A 4 -5.79 11.79 -0.08
CA LEU A 4 -4.95 10.60 -0.07
C LEU A 4 -5.86 9.39 0.13
N LEU A 5 -5.81 8.45 -0.81
CA LEU A 5 -6.51 7.17 -0.72
C LEU A 5 -5.51 6.13 -0.23
N MET A 6 -5.67 5.68 1.01
CA MET A 6 -4.84 4.64 1.62
C MET A 6 -5.52 3.29 1.41
N ILE A 7 -4.82 2.36 0.75
CA ILE A 7 -5.32 1.03 0.44
C ILE A 7 -4.76 0.08 1.49
N TYR A 8 -5.63 -0.51 2.30
CA TYR A 8 -5.25 -1.48 3.30
C TYR A 8 -5.64 -2.89 2.86
N ASP A 9 -4.76 -3.85 3.09
CA ASP A 9 -5.02 -5.26 2.84
C ASP A 9 -4.40 -6.15 3.93
N ASN A 10 -4.85 -7.41 4.00
CA ASN A 10 -4.21 -8.39 4.87
C ASN A 10 -3.20 -9.18 4.04
N GLU A 11 -1.91 -8.87 4.18
CA GLU A 11 -0.83 -9.48 3.38
C GLU A 11 -0.80 -11.01 3.48
N THR A 12 -1.23 -11.57 4.62
CA THR A 12 -1.27 -13.02 4.81
C THR A 12 -2.41 -13.64 4.01
N ALA A 13 -3.63 -13.11 4.16
CA ALA A 13 -4.79 -13.58 3.40
C ALA A 13 -4.61 -13.36 1.88
N MET A 14 -3.85 -12.33 1.50
CA MET A 14 -3.53 -12.03 0.11
C MET A 14 -2.67 -13.10 -0.57
N LYS A 15 -1.94 -13.93 0.19
CA LYS A 15 -1.17 -15.08 -0.35
C LYS A 15 -2.07 -16.23 -0.79
N ASP A 16 -3.25 -16.34 -0.20
CA ASP A 16 -4.19 -17.43 -0.48
C ASP A 16 -5.17 -17.09 -1.61
N VAL A 17 -5.12 -15.86 -2.14
CA VAL A 17 -5.91 -15.42 -3.30
C VAL A 17 -5.39 -16.12 -4.55
N SER A 18 -6.30 -16.72 -5.32
CA SER A 18 -5.92 -17.41 -6.56
C SER A 18 -5.32 -16.41 -7.58
N PRO A 19 -4.39 -16.85 -8.44
CA PRO A 19 -3.83 -15.99 -9.48
C PRO A 19 -4.90 -15.35 -10.37
N GLU A 20 -5.95 -16.09 -10.72
CA GLU A 20 -7.04 -15.60 -11.57
C GLU A 20 -7.88 -14.53 -10.87
N ALA A 21 -8.16 -14.71 -9.57
CA ALA A 21 -8.85 -13.71 -8.77
C ALA A 21 -8.01 -12.44 -8.60
N ARG A 22 -6.69 -12.60 -8.40
CA ARG A 22 -5.74 -11.48 -8.33
C ARG A 22 -5.68 -10.72 -9.66
N GLU A 23 -5.57 -11.42 -10.78
CA GLU A 23 -5.50 -10.82 -12.12
C GLU A 23 -6.77 -10.03 -12.43
N LYS A 24 -7.94 -10.63 -12.18
CA LYS A 24 -9.23 -9.94 -12.37
C LYS A 24 -9.32 -8.66 -11.53
N PHE A 25 -8.91 -8.71 -10.27
CA PHE A 25 -8.88 -7.52 -9.41
C PHE A 25 -7.95 -6.44 -9.96
N MET A 26 -6.76 -6.82 -10.42
CA MET A 26 -5.78 -5.88 -11.00
C MET A 26 -6.28 -5.26 -12.32
N ASP A 27 -7.02 -6.00 -13.13
CA ASP A 27 -7.66 -5.48 -14.33
C ASP A 27 -8.70 -4.40 -14.01
N GLU A 28 -9.59 -4.66 -13.05
CA GLU A 28 -10.59 -3.68 -12.58
C GLU A 28 -9.90 -2.43 -12.00
N TYR A 29 -8.84 -2.63 -11.21
CA TYR A 29 -8.03 -1.56 -10.63
C TYR A 29 -7.38 -0.68 -11.72
N ARG A 30 -6.85 -1.30 -12.79
CA ARG A 30 -6.26 -0.59 -13.93
C ARG A 30 -7.31 0.22 -14.69
N VAL A 31 -8.48 -0.35 -14.94
CA VAL A 31 -9.59 0.35 -15.62
C VAL A 31 -10.00 1.60 -14.83
N PHE A 32 -10.16 1.49 -13.51
CA PHE A 32 -10.45 2.64 -12.65
C PHE A 32 -9.34 3.70 -12.73
N THR A 33 -8.09 3.28 -12.59
CA THR A 33 -6.92 4.17 -12.62
C THR A 33 -6.84 4.95 -13.94
N GLU A 34 -7.01 4.27 -15.07
CA GLU A 34 -7.03 4.92 -16.39
C GLU A 34 -8.14 5.97 -16.51
N ALA A 35 -9.33 5.70 -15.95
CA ALA A 35 -10.45 6.63 -15.99
C ALA A 35 -10.14 7.92 -15.21
N ILE A 36 -9.61 7.81 -13.99
CA ILE A 36 -9.29 8.98 -13.16
C ILE A 36 -8.06 9.76 -13.67
N VAL A 37 -7.13 9.08 -14.37
CA VAL A 37 -6.04 9.74 -15.09
C VAL A 37 -6.60 10.57 -16.24
N LYS A 38 -7.45 9.97 -17.10
CA LYS A 38 -8.08 10.68 -18.24
C LYS A 38 -8.93 11.86 -17.79
N ALA A 39 -9.57 11.76 -16.62
CA ALA A 39 -10.36 12.83 -16.03
C ALA A 39 -9.52 13.96 -15.37
N GLY A 40 -8.19 13.85 -15.34
CA GLY A 40 -7.30 14.83 -14.69
C GLY A 40 -7.34 14.83 -13.15
N GLN A 41 -7.94 13.80 -12.56
CA GLN A 41 -8.14 13.67 -11.12
C GLN A 41 -6.96 12.97 -10.43
N PHE A 42 -6.25 12.09 -11.12
CA PHE A 42 -5.07 11.40 -10.59
C PHE A 42 -3.91 12.37 -10.33
N LYS A 43 -3.30 12.30 -9.13
CA LYS A 43 -2.14 13.13 -8.75
C LYS A 43 -0.87 12.30 -8.60
N ALA A 44 -0.94 11.18 -7.92
CA ALA A 44 0.13 10.21 -7.75
C ALA A 44 -0.46 8.91 -7.17
N GLY A 45 0.30 7.83 -7.25
CA GLY A 45 -0.01 6.56 -6.61
C GLY A 45 1.10 5.56 -6.87
N ASP A 46 1.39 4.71 -5.88
CA ASP A 46 2.37 3.64 -6.00
C ASP A 46 1.93 2.45 -5.14
N ALA A 47 2.19 1.24 -5.59
CA ALA A 47 1.92 0.03 -4.83
C ALA A 47 3.12 -0.23 -3.90
N LEU A 48 2.85 -0.44 -2.61
CA LEU A 48 3.91 -0.72 -1.65
C LEU A 48 4.36 -2.18 -1.74
N GLN A 49 5.63 -2.40 -1.41
CA GLN A 49 6.17 -3.73 -1.16
C GLN A 49 5.67 -4.25 0.20
N PRO A 50 5.70 -5.57 0.45
CA PRO A 50 5.29 -6.14 1.74
C PRO A 50 5.99 -5.47 2.92
N THR A 51 5.30 -5.35 4.05
CA THR A 51 5.79 -4.73 5.30
C THR A 51 7.09 -5.34 5.82
N ALA A 52 7.40 -6.58 5.45
CA ALA A 52 8.68 -7.23 5.73
C ALA A 52 9.89 -6.52 5.06
N THR A 53 9.66 -5.68 4.06
CA THR A 53 10.70 -4.86 3.39
C THR A 53 10.86 -3.48 4.03
N ALA A 54 9.99 -3.11 4.96
CA ALA A 54 10.00 -1.80 5.58
C ALA A 54 11.12 -1.67 6.63
N THR A 55 11.55 -0.43 6.86
CA THR A 55 12.39 -0.04 8.00
C THR A 55 11.76 1.16 8.68
N SER A 56 11.46 1.03 9.97
CA SER A 56 10.89 2.09 10.78
C SER A 56 11.99 2.89 11.47
N VAL A 57 11.93 4.22 11.36
CA VAL A 57 12.88 5.15 11.97
C VAL A 57 12.15 5.99 13.02
N ARG A 58 12.69 6.02 14.25
CA ARG A 58 12.16 6.82 15.36
C ARG A 58 13.24 7.73 15.92
N VAL A 59 12.96 9.03 15.97
CA VAL A 59 13.84 10.02 16.60
C VAL A 59 13.24 10.48 17.93
N ARG A 60 14.01 10.36 19.01
CA ARG A 60 13.65 10.87 20.36
C ARG A 60 14.86 11.52 21.00
N GLU A 61 14.69 12.74 21.50
CA GLU A 61 15.77 13.50 22.17
C GLU A 61 17.06 13.58 21.33
N GLY A 62 16.92 13.73 20.01
CA GLY A 62 18.06 13.76 19.08
C GLY A 62 18.73 12.42 18.82
N LYS A 63 18.24 11.31 19.40
CA LYS A 63 18.74 9.95 19.13
C LYS A 63 17.85 9.25 18.11
N THR A 64 18.48 8.63 17.11
CA THR A 64 17.81 7.85 16.07
C THR A 64 17.85 6.36 16.41
N LEU A 65 16.69 5.72 16.36
CA LEU A 65 16.53 4.27 16.45
C LEU A 65 15.92 3.77 15.14
N THR A 66 16.49 2.72 14.57
CA THR A 66 15.98 2.03 13.39
C THR A 66 15.55 0.62 13.77
N THR A 67 14.41 0.17 13.24
CA THR A 67 13.89 -1.19 13.43
C THR A 67 13.39 -1.74 12.11
N ASP A 68 13.69 -2.99 11.82
CA ASP A 68 13.14 -3.68 10.65
C ASP A 68 11.62 -3.91 10.84
N GLY A 69 10.87 -3.80 9.75
CA GLY A 69 9.42 -3.95 9.74
C GLY A 69 8.64 -2.63 9.85
N PRO A 70 7.29 -2.74 9.87
CA PRO A 70 6.38 -1.60 9.84
C PRO A 70 6.43 -0.78 11.14
N PHE A 71 5.80 0.39 11.12
CA PHE A 71 5.72 1.27 12.30
C PHE A 71 5.06 0.58 13.50
N ALA A 72 4.05 -0.24 13.22
CA ALA A 72 3.32 -1.04 14.20
C ALA A 72 2.75 -2.29 13.51
N GLU A 73 2.53 -3.34 14.30
CA GLU A 73 1.77 -4.52 13.87
C GLU A 73 0.28 -4.18 13.82
N THR A 74 -0.36 -4.47 12.68
CA THR A 74 -1.77 -4.20 12.43
C THR A 74 -2.46 -5.42 11.82
N LYS A 75 -3.80 -5.45 11.89
CA LYS A 75 -4.58 -6.53 11.25
C LYS A 75 -4.51 -6.47 9.72
N GLU A 76 -4.43 -5.25 9.18
CA GLU A 76 -4.31 -4.96 7.75
C GLU A 76 -3.16 -3.96 7.57
N GLN A 77 -2.30 -4.22 6.59
CA GLN A 77 -1.10 -3.49 6.25
C GLN A 77 -1.42 -2.44 5.17
N LEU A 78 -0.53 -1.45 5.04
CA LEU A 78 -0.55 -0.44 3.99
C LEU A 78 0.47 -0.82 2.91
#